data_AF-T0ZAX4-F1
#
_entry.id   AF-T0ZAX4-F1
#
_cell.length_a   1.000
_cell.length_b   1.000
_cell.length_c   1.000
_cell.angle_alpha   90.00
_cell.angle_beta   90.00
_cell.angle_gamma   90.00
#
_symmetry.space_group_name_H-M   'P 1'
#
loop_
_entity.id
_entity.type
_entity.pdbx_description
1 polymer ?
#
loop_
_entity_poly.entity_id
_entity_poly.type
_entity_poly.pdbx_seq_one_letter_code
_entity_poly.pdbx_strand_id
1 'polypeptide(L)'
;FLVYQRDPEGGLVNQGWKDSADSVFHADGSIARHPIALIEVQGYLYWAWSMLAPLAERFGDPSLGIILKTRAGELKDNIIKKFWLDEQNIFAMAIDGDGKPCAIASSNPGHLLLTGLLPEELARKLAVTLLGPDMFSGWGIRTVRKKRGPI
;
A
#
# COMPACT_ATOMS: atom_id res chain seq x y z
N PHE A 1 9.67 6.41 -0.65
CA PHE A 1 8.99 5.10 -0.70
C PHE A 1 9.99 4.04 -1.13
N LEU A 2 9.79 2.79 -0.74
CA LEU A 2 10.48 1.65 -1.31
C LEU A 2 9.79 1.29 -2.63
N VAL A 3 10.55 1.23 -3.71
CA VAL A 3 10.04 0.97 -5.05
C VAL A 3 10.72 -0.26 -5.64
N TYR A 4 10.07 -0.93 -6.57
CA TYR A 4 10.71 -1.94 -7.41
C TYR A 4 10.75 -1.49 -8.87
N GLN A 5 11.79 -1.95 -9.56
CA GLN A 5 11.98 -1.86 -11.00
C GLN A 5 12.07 -3.29 -11.51
N ARG A 6 11.44 -3.57 -12.66
CA ARG A 6 11.62 -4.86 -13.33
C ARG A 6 13.09 -5.01 -13.75
N ASP A 7 13.66 -6.19 -13.51
CA ASP A 7 14.98 -6.53 -14.00
C ASP A 7 14.98 -6.55 -15.55
N PRO A 8 15.90 -5.82 -16.22
CA PRO A 8 16.01 -5.83 -17.68
C PRO A 8 16.28 -7.23 -18.26
N GLU A 9 16.95 -8.11 -17.50
CA GLU A 9 17.33 -9.45 -17.94
C GLU A 9 16.21 -10.48 -17.81
N GLY A 10 15.10 -10.15 -17.13
CA GLY A 10 13.95 -11.04 -17.00
C GLY A 10 13.16 -10.86 -15.70
N GLY A 11 12.42 -11.90 -15.31
CA GLY A 11 11.66 -11.91 -14.07
C GLY A 11 10.27 -11.29 -14.13
N LEU A 12 9.58 -11.34 -12.99
CA LEU A 12 8.21 -10.88 -12.83
C LEU A 12 8.13 -9.36 -12.99
N VAL A 13 7.11 -8.91 -13.74
CA VAL A 13 6.84 -7.49 -13.95
C VAL A 13 6.46 -6.83 -12.63
N ASN A 14 5.64 -7.50 -11.81
CA ASN A 14 5.22 -7.03 -10.50
C ASN A 14 5.90 -7.86 -9.41
N GLN A 15 6.50 -7.18 -8.44
CA GLN A 15 7.22 -7.82 -7.32
C GLN A 15 6.41 -7.78 -6.01
N GLY A 16 5.09 -7.84 -6.14
CA GLY A 16 4.15 -7.96 -5.03
C GLY A 16 3.43 -9.31 -5.07
N TRP A 17 2.57 -9.55 -4.08
CA TRP A 17 1.77 -10.78 -4.01
C TRP A 17 0.77 -10.94 -5.18
N LYS A 18 0.47 -9.84 -5.90
CA LYS A 18 -0.22 -9.85 -7.19
C LYS A 18 0.81 -9.70 -8.31
N ASP A 19 1.42 -10.81 -8.68
CA ASP A 19 2.59 -10.88 -9.55
C ASP A 19 2.27 -10.93 -11.06
N SER A 20 1.01 -11.17 -11.45
CA SER A 20 0.58 -11.08 -12.85
C SER A 20 0.88 -9.71 -13.45
N ALA A 21 1.30 -9.68 -14.71
CA ALA A 21 1.77 -8.46 -15.38
C ALA A 21 0.72 -7.33 -15.48
N ASP A 22 -0.56 -7.68 -15.44
CA ASP A 22 -1.70 -6.79 -15.54
C ASP A 22 -2.33 -6.40 -14.18
N SER A 23 -1.73 -6.81 -13.06
CA SER A 23 -2.32 -6.64 -11.73
C SER A 23 -2.18 -5.25 -11.09
N VAL A 24 -1.33 -4.39 -11.66
CA VAL A 24 -1.12 -3.01 -11.19
C VAL A 24 -1.43 -2.05 -12.32
N PHE A 25 -2.54 -1.34 -12.20
CA PHE A 25 -3.10 -0.52 -13.29
C PHE A 25 -3.88 0.68 -12.74
N HIS A 26 -4.12 1.66 -13.61
CA HIS A 26 -4.90 2.86 -13.33
C HIS A 26 -6.39 2.65 -13.64
N ALA A 27 -7.24 3.54 -13.14
CA ALA A 27 -8.69 3.43 -13.29
C ALA A 27 -9.17 3.38 -14.76
N ASP A 28 -8.39 3.92 -15.69
CA ASP A 28 -8.62 3.85 -17.14
C ASP A 28 -8.19 2.52 -17.79
N GLY A 29 -7.60 1.60 -17.01
CA GLY A 29 -7.10 0.31 -17.46
C GLY A 29 -5.66 0.32 -17.95
N SER A 30 -4.99 1.47 -17.99
CA SER A 30 -3.56 1.54 -18.37
C SER A 30 -2.67 0.91 -17.30
N ILE A 31 -1.63 0.20 -17.72
CA ILE A 31 -0.68 -0.45 -16.80
C ILE A 31 0.23 0.59 -16.15
N ALA A 32 0.44 0.45 -14.84
CA ALA A 32 1.32 1.33 -14.08
C ALA A 32 2.77 1.24 -14.58
N ARG A 33 3.43 2.39 -14.71
CA ARG A 33 4.83 2.44 -15.15
C ARG A 33 5.80 2.23 -13.98
N HIS A 34 6.88 1.51 -14.22
CA HIS A 34 7.98 1.40 -13.27
C HIS A 34 8.76 2.72 -13.13
N PRO A 35 9.41 2.95 -11.97
CA PRO A 35 9.40 2.13 -10.75
C PRO A 35 8.09 2.25 -9.96
N ILE A 36 7.63 1.16 -9.33
CA ILE A 36 6.32 1.10 -8.66
C ILE A 36 6.51 1.04 -7.13
N ALA A 37 5.77 1.87 -6.39
CA ALA A 37 5.61 1.78 -4.93
C ALA A 37 4.28 1.10 -4.58
N LEU A 38 4.32 -0.17 -4.16
CA LEU A 38 3.13 -0.88 -3.66
C LEU A 38 2.79 -0.49 -2.23
N ILE A 39 1.52 -0.26 -1.95
CA ILE A 39 1.07 0.23 -0.64
C ILE A 39 1.35 -0.76 0.50
N GLU A 40 1.16 -2.06 0.26
CA GLU A 40 1.40 -3.08 1.29
C GLU A 40 2.88 -3.13 1.69
N VAL A 41 3.79 -2.98 0.72
CA VAL A 41 5.24 -2.98 0.96
C VAL A 41 5.65 -1.76 1.79
N GLN A 42 5.01 -0.60 1.57
CA GLN A 42 5.26 0.58 2.40
C GLN A 42 4.79 0.33 3.84
N GLY A 43 3.63 -0.31 4.00
CA GLY A 43 3.12 -0.73 5.30
C GLY A 43 4.07 -1.70 6.02
N TYR A 44 4.63 -2.67 5.31
CA TYR A 44 5.60 -3.62 5.87
C TYR A 44 6.89 -2.95 6.30
N LEU A 45 7.40 -2.01 5.50
CA LEU A 45 8.59 -1.25 5.84
C LEU A 45 8.38 -0.37 7.09
N TYR A 46 7.23 0.30 7.16
CA TYR A 46 6.82 1.03 8.36
C TYR A 46 6.78 0.11 9.59
N TRP A 47 6.17 -1.06 9.45
CA TRP A 47 6.02 -2.01 10.54
C TRP A 47 7.38 -2.53 11.02
N ALA A 48 8.27 -2.90 10.08
CA ALA A 48 9.61 -3.36 10.39
C ALA A 48 10.42 -2.30 11.15
N TRP A 49 10.44 -1.05 10.68
CA TRP A 49 11.14 0.04 11.38
C TRP A 49 10.53 0.34 12.75
N SER A 50 9.20 0.32 12.86
CA SER A 50 8.51 0.55 14.13
C SER A 50 8.81 -0.53 15.18
N MET A 51 8.97 -1.79 14.74
CA MET A 51 9.34 -2.90 15.63
C MET A 51 10.83 -2.91 15.97
N LEU A 52 11.70 -2.54 15.03
CA LEU A 52 13.16 -2.53 15.24
C LEU A 52 13.64 -1.35 16.09
N ALA A 53 12.98 -0.19 16.01
CA ALA A 53 13.38 0.99 16.78
C ALA A 53 13.57 0.74 18.29
N PRO A 54 12.59 0.18 19.03
CA PRO A 54 12.76 -0.12 20.45
C PRO A 54 13.74 -1.28 20.72
N LEU A 55 13.96 -2.19 19.74
CA LEU A 55 14.95 -3.25 19.89
C LEU A 55 16.38 -2.71 19.80
N ALA A 56 16.63 -1.77 18.89
CA ALA A 56 17.93 -1.12 18.75
C ALA A 56 18.35 -0.42 20.06
N GLU A 57 17.42 0.28 20.71
CA GLU A 57 17.65 0.87 22.04
C GLU A 57 18.03 -0.19 23.09
N ARG A 58 17.33 -1.33 23.12
CA ARG A 58 17.64 -2.43 24.07
C ARG A 58 18.97 -3.12 23.79
N PHE A 59 19.40 -3.15 22.53
CA PHE A 59 20.69 -3.74 22.13
C PHE A 59 21.86 -2.74 22.21
N GLY A 60 21.64 -1.55 22.77
CA GLY A 60 22.71 -0.58 23.02
C GLY A 60 22.99 0.38 21.86
N ASP A 61 22.10 0.46 20.87
CA ASP A 61 22.17 1.46 19.80
C ASP A 61 20.92 2.37 19.78
N PRO A 62 20.82 3.29 20.75
CA PRO A 62 19.70 4.24 20.80
C PRO A 62 19.71 5.21 19.62
N SER A 63 20.87 5.43 18.98
CA SER A 63 20.99 6.31 17.81
C SER A 63 20.24 5.73 16.61
N LEU A 64 20.40 4.42 16.37
CA LEU A 64 19.63 3.69 15.37
C LEU A 64 18.14 3.66 15.73
N GLY A 65 17.80 3.48 17.01
CA GLY A 65 16.41 3.52 17.48
C GLY A 65 15.70 4.82 17.09
N ILE A 66 16.34 5.97 17.32
CA ILE A 66 15.84 7.29 16.92
C ILE A 66 15.70 7.39 15.40
N ILE A 67 16.71 6.97 14.63
CA ILE A 67 16.67 7.00 13.15
C ILE A 67 15.49 6.19 12.61
N LEU A 68 15.30 4.97 13.11
CA LEU A 68 14.22 4.08 12.67
C LEU A 68 12.84 4.65 13.02
N LYS A 69 12.69 5.20 14.23
CA LYS A 69 11.44 5.84 14.67
C LYS A 69 11.10 7.06 13.79
N THR A 70 12.08 7.90 13.49
CA THR A 70 11.89 9.05 12.60
C THR A 70 11.49 8.61 11.19
N ARG A 71 12.21 7.64 10.61
CA ARG A 71 11.90 7.09 9.28
C ARG A 71 10.50 6.47 9.22
N ALA A 72 10.09 5.75 10.27
CA ALA A 72 8.74 5.19 10.35
C ALA A 72 7.67 6.30 10.40
N GLY A 73 7.88 7.35 11.20
CA GLY A 73 6.97 8.50 11.27
C GLY A 73 6.83 9.20 9.92
N GLU A 74 7.95 9.56 9.29
CA GLU A 74 7.96 10.20 7.96
C GLU A 74 7.31 9.32 6.90
N LEU A 75 7.54 8.00 6.93
CA LEU A 75 6.94 7.08 5.98
C LEU A 75 5.43 6.98 6.19
N LYS A 76 4.94 6.90 7.43
CA LYS A 76 3.51 6.92 7.75
C LYS A 76 2.83 8.17 7.18
N ASP A 77 3.39 9.35 7.45
CA ASP A 77 2.81 10.61 7.00
C ASP A 77 2.80 10.69 5.47
N ASN A 78 3.88 10.25 4.81
CA ASN A 78 3.94 10.21 3.37
C ASN A 78 2.96 9.19 2.76
N ILE A 79 2.78 8.01 3.36
CA ILE A 79 1.81 7.02 2.90
C ILE A 79 0.41 7.62 2.93
N ILE A 80 0.00 8.17 4.09
CA ILE A 80 -1.32 8.79 4.23
C ILE A 80 -1.48 9.92 3.22
N LYS A 81 -0.51 10.82 3.10
CA LYS A 81 -0.57 11.96 2.19
C LYS A 81 -0.64 11.59 0.70
N LYS A 82 0.04 10.52 0.28
CA LYS A 82 0.23 10.21 -1.15
C LYS A 82 -0.65 9.08 -1.66
N PHE A 83 -1.05 8.16 -0.80
CA PHE A 83 -1.88 7.01 -1.19
C PHE A 83 -3.35 7.19 -0.84
N TRP A 84 -3.70 8.00 0.16
CA TRP A 84 -5.10 8.28 0.47
C TRP A 84 -5.71 9.21 -0.58
N LEU A 85 -6.86 8.82 -1.11
CA LEU A 85 -7.61 9.56 -2.11
C LEU A 85 -8.96 9.96 -1.50
N ASP A 86 -9.03 11.19 -0.96
CA ASP A 86 -10.18 11.69 -0.20
C ASP A 86 -11.49 11.65 -1.01
N GLU A 87 -11.46 12.05 -2.28
CA GLU A 87 -12.66 12.12 -3.14
C GLU A 87 -13.29 10.74 -3.37
N GLN A 88 -12.46 9.70 -3.49
CA GLN A 88 -12.89 8.32 -3.71
C GLN A 88 -13.06 7.54 -2.40
N ASN A 89 -12.58 8.08 -1.27
CA ASN A 89 -12.53 7.44 0.04
C ASN A 89 -11.84 6.06 0.01
N ILE A 90 -10.71 5.98 -0.72
CA ILE A 90 -9.90 4.78 -0.85
C ILE A 90 -8.42 5.09 -0.70
N PHE A 91 -7.64 4.05 -0.43
CA PHE A 91 -6.20 4.08 -0.68
C PHE A 91 -5.89 3.54 -2.08
N ALA A 92 -5.03 4.22 -2.82
CA ALA A 92 -4.45 3.71 -4.06
C ALA A 92 -3.66 2.42 -3.78
N MET A 93 -3.70 1.44 -4.69
CA MET A 93 -2.95 0.20 -4.50
C MET A 93 -1.44 0.38 -4.71
N ALA A 94 -1.08 1.38 -5.51
CA ALA A 94 0.29 1.70 -5.86
C ALA A 94 0.44 3.17 -6.27
N ILE A 95 1.67 3.65 -6.27
CA ILE A 95 2.08 4.87 -7.00
C ILE A 95 3.08 4.43 -8.07
N ASP A 96 2.87 4.89 -9.30
CA ASP A 96 3.74 4.56 -10.44
C ASP A 96 4.97 5.47 -10.54
N GLY A 97 5.81 5.23 -11.55
CA GLY A 97 7.03 5.98 -11.81
C GLY A 97 6.82 7.44 -12.20
N ASP A 98 5.62 7.80 -12.69
CA ASP A 98 5.22 9.19 -12.97
C ASP A 98 4.69 9.88 -11.70
N GLY A 99 4.65 9.18 -10.56
CA GLY A 99 4.07 9.67 -9.30
C GLY A 99 2.55 9.63 -9.27
N LYS A 100 1.90 8.92 -10.19
CA LYS A 100 0.44 8.83 -10.30
C LYS A 100 -0.09 7.70 -9.41
N PRO A 101 -1.13 7.95 -8.60
CA PRO A 101 -1.78 6.91 -7.83
C PRO A 101 -2.58 5.98 -8.74
N CYS A 102 -2.45 4.67 -8.52
CA CYS A 102 -3.33 3.65 -9.08
C CYS A 102 -4.67 3.68 -8.32
N ALA A 103 -5.54 4.60 -8.74
CA ALA A 103 -6.79 4.99 -8.05
C ALA A 103 -7.92 3.96 -8.21
N ILE A 104 -7.70 2.73 -7.72
CA ILE A 104 -8.66 1.62 -7.81
C ILE A 104 -8.79 0.96 -6.45
N ALA A 105 -10.04 0.78 -6.00
CA ALA A 105 -10.30 0.02 -4.79
C ALA A 105 -9.86 -1.44 -4.99
N SER A 106 -9.00 -1.91 -4.10
CA SER A 106 -8.40 -3.24 -4.14
C SER A 106 -8.17 -3.75 -2.72
N SER A 107 -7.79 -5.02 -2.59
CA SER A 107 -7.47 -5.60 -1.28
C SER A 107 -6.08 -5.21 -0.75
N ASN A 108 -5.18 -4.66 -1.59
CA ASN A 108 -3.80 -4.32 -1.20
C ASN A 108 -3.74 -3.40 0.02
N PRO A 109 -4.48 -2.28 0.09
CA PRO A 109 -4.45 -1.42 1.27
C PRO A 109 -4.89 -2.11 2.56
N GLY A 110 -5.67 -3.20 2.48
CA GLY A 110 -6.09 -3.98 3.65
C GLY A 110 -4.92 -4.48 4.49
N HIS A 111 -3.75 -4.66 3.88
CA HIS A 111 -2.53 -5.05 4.60
C HIS A 111 -2.09 -3.98 5.60
N LEU A 112 -2.45 -2.71 5.39
CA LEU A 112 -2.16 -1.62 6.34
C LEU A 112 -2.90 -1.77 7.68
N LEU A 113 -4.02 -2.51 7.71
CA LEU A 113 -4.76 -2.77 8.95
C LEU A 113 -3.95 -3.63 9.94
N LEU A 114 -2.94 -4.35 9.46
CA LEU A 114 -2.09 -5.23 10.27
C LEU A 114 -0.87 -4.50 10.85
N THR A 115 -0.53 -3.31 10.34
CA THR A 115 0.78 -2.69 10.60
C THR A 115 0.76 -1.65 11.73
N GLY A 116 -0.41 -1.28 12.23
CA GLY A 116 -0.59 -0.19 13.20
C GLY A 116 -0.34 1.22 12.63
N LEU A 117 -0.17 1.33 11.30
CA LEU A 117 0.14 2.60 10.64
C LEU A 117 -1.01 3.60 10.70
N LEU A 118 -2.23 3.12 10.44
CA LEU A 118 -3.38 3.98 10.19
C LEU A 118 -3.98 4.54 11.48
N PRO A 119 -4.29 5.85 11.54
CA PRO A 119 -5.22 6.39 12.53
C PRO A 119 -6.57 5.66 12.47
N GLU A 120 -7.26 5.58 13.61
CA GLU A 120 -8.50 4.80 13.75
C GLU A 120 -9.56 5.16 12.70
N GLU A 121 -9.77 6.46 12.44
CA GLU A 121 -10.72 6.94 11.43
C GLU A 121 -10.39 6.43 10.02
N LEU A 122 -9.12 6.47 9.60
CA LEU A 122 -8.70 5.97 8.29
C LEU A 122 -8.76 4.45 8.22
N ALA A 123 -8.44 3.75 9.30
CA ALA A 123 -8.59 2.30 9.40
C ALA A 123 -10.07 1.90 9.25
N ARG A 124 -10.99 2.61 9.91
CA ARG A 124 -12.43 2.38 9.79
C ARG A 124 -12.93 2.62 8.38
N LYS A 125 -12.54 3.73 7.75
CA LYS A 125 -12.87 4.03 6.34
C LYS A 125 -12.40 2.93 5.40
N LEU A 126 -11.16 2.48 5.55
CA LEU A 126 -10.61 1.38 4.77
C LEU A 126 -11.40 0.08 4.99
N ALA A 127 -11.71 -0.27 6.23
CA ALA A 127 -12.50 -1.47 6.55
C ALA A 127 -13.89 -1.41 5.92
N VAL A 128 -14.58 -0.26 5.95
CA VAL A 128 -15.87 -0.06 5.28
C VAL A 128 -15.74 -0.28 3.77
N THR A 129 -14.70 0.25 3.12
CA THR A 129 -14.45 0.02 1.69
C THR A 129 -14.23 -1.46 1.38
N LEU A 130 -13.43 -2.17 2.19
CA LEU A 130 -13.12 -3.60 1.98
C LEU A 130 -14.32 -4.52 2.22
N LEU A 131 -15.18 -4.17 3.17
CA LEU A 131 -16.39 -4.92 3.51
C LEU A 131 -17.64 -4.47 2.73
N GLY A 132 -17.49 -3.44 1.90
CA GLY A 132 -18.56 -2.96 1.03
C GLY A 132 -18.94 -3.96 -0.07
N PRO A 133 -20.14 -3.84 -0.66
CA PRO A 133 -20.70 -4.82 -1.59
C PRO A 133 -19.89 -5.00 -2.88
N ASP A 134 -19.09 -3.99 -3.25
CA ASP A 134 -18.22 -4.04 -4.43
C ASP A 134 -16.91 -4.82 -4.19
N MET A 135 -16.54 -5.04 -2.92
CA MET A 135 -15.30 -5.70 -2.50
C MET A 135 -15.55 -7.03 -1.78
N PHE A 136 -16.51 -7.11 -0.86
CA PHE A 136 -16.78 -8.32 -0.10
C PHE A 136 -17.88 -9.17 -0.76
N SER A 137 -17.55 -10.42 -1.11
CA SER A 137 -18.48 -11.33 -1.79
C SER A 137 -19.36 -12.15 -0.86
N GLY A 138 -19.18 -12.04 0.47
CA GLY A 138 -19.72 -12.98 1.46
C GLY A 138 -18.78 -14.13 1.80
N TRP A 139 -17.80 -14.43 0.94
CA TRP A 139 -16.80 -15.50 1.14
C TRP A 139 -15.36 -14.97 1.28
N GLY A 140 -15.12 -13.74 0.84
CA GLY A 140 -13.81 -13.13 0.89
C GLY A 140 -13.80 -11.73 0.29
N ILE A 141 -12.67 -11.05 0.48
CA ILE A 141 -12.40 -9.73 -0.10
C ILE A 141 -11.83 -9.95 -1.50
N ARG A 142 -12.47 -9.34 -2.50
CA ARG A 142 -12.01 -9.37 -3.89
C ARG A 142 -10.66 -8.67 -4.01
N THR A 143 -9.81 -9.19 -4.90
CA THR A 143 -8.51 -8.57 -5.18
C THR A 143 -8.67 -7.16 -5.75
N VAL A 144 -9.65 -6.94 -6.62
CA VAL A 144 -10.04 -5.63 -7.17
C VAL A 144 -11.56 -5.52 -7.10
N ARG A 145 -12.07 -4.29 -6.90
CA ARG A 145 -13.52 -4.02 -6.90
C ARG A 145 -14.21 -4.59 -8.14
N LYS A 146 -15.45 -5.02 -7.97
CA LYS A 146 -16.31 -5.41 -9.08
C LYS A 146 -16.42 -4.24 -10.07
N LYS A 147 -16.23 -4.51 -11.37
CA LYS A 147 -16.61 -3.56 -12.43
C LYS A 147 -18.12 -3.31 -12.31
N ARG A 148 -18.53 -2.06 -12.09
CA ARG A 148 -19.92 -1.69 -12.33
C ARG A 148 -20.11 -1.70 -13.85
N GLY A 149 -21.09 -2.45 -14.34
CA GLY A 149 -21.49 -2.38 -15.75
C GLY A 149 -21.98 -0.97 -16.09
N PRO A 150 -22.12 -0.64 -17.39
CA PRO A 150 -22.82 0.58 -17.78
C PRO A 150 -24.23 0.57 -17.18
N ILE A 151 -24.63 1.71 -16.61
CA ILE A 151 -26.03 1.99 -16.25
C ILE A 151 -26.81 2.21 -17.54
#